data_AF-A0A0W8CRG3-F1
#
_entry.id   AF-A0A0W8CRG3-F1
#
_cell.length_a   1.000
_cell.length_b   1.000
_cell.length_c   1.000
_cell.angle_alpha   90.00
_cell.angle_beta   90.00
_cell.angle_gamma   90.00
#
_symmetry.space_group_name_H-M   'P 1'
#
loop_
_entity.id
_entity.type
_entity.pdbx_description
1 polymer ?
#
loop_
_entity_poly.entity_id
_entity_poly.type
_entity_poly.pdbx_seq_one_letter_code
_entity_poly.pdbx_strand_id
1 'polypeptide(L)'
;MLKRYLQLLEFLDAEDDDIMEVLTSPASNKRLRGLFKELKDVEFVAKALQGRDGDLQDVRQWFDELIALKPQFETHIGSRAEIVHSPDFESGCVRVLRGRQDRLTRAEKTALGPFAKLAVDATAKSDDEDLSFVEGLRKAAGLPNPL
;
A
#
# COMPACT_ATOMS: atom_id res chain seq x y z
N MET A 1 -15.52 -15.52 8.01
CA MET A 1 -16.17 -16.11 9.20
C MET A 1 -16.94 -15.08 10.04
N LEU A 2 -16.30 -14.05 10.60
CA LEU A 2 -16.99 -13.05 11.48
C LEU A 2 -18.16 -12.30 10.83
N LYS A 3 -18.01 -11.86 9.58
CA LYS A 3 -19.12 -11.23 8.82
C LYS A 3 -20.37 -12.10 8.79
N ARG A 4 -20.19 -13.40 8.51
CA ARG A 4 -21.27 -14.38 8.42
C ARG A 4 -21.90 -14.63 9.79
N TYR A 5 -21.08 -14.77 10.83
CA TYR A 5 -21.56 -14.89 12.20
C TYR A 5 -22.46 -13.71 12.61
N LEU A 6 -22.01 -12.47 12.37
CA LEU A 6 -22.79 -11.27 12.71
C LEU A 6 -24.11 -11.17 11.93
N GLN A 7 -24.14 -11.63 10.68
CA GLN A 7 -25.37 -11.70 9.87
C GLN A 7 -26.34 -12.78 10.38
N LEU A 8 -25.82 -13.90 10.88
CA LEU A 8 -26.64 -15.01 11.37
C LEU A 8 -27.29 -14.70 12.72
N LEU A 9 -26.66 -13.88 13.57
CA LEU A 9 -27.21 -13.50 14.88
C LEU A 9 -28.65 -12.96 14.83
N GLU A 10 -29.05 -12.33 13.73
CA GLU A 10 -30.41 -11.78 13.57
C GLU A 10 -31.48 -12.86 13.33
N PHE A 11 -31.05 -14.09 13.02
CA PHE A 11 -31.92 -15.22 12.71
C PHE A 11 -31.86 -16.34 13.76
N LEU A 12 -31.01 -16.20 14.77
CA LEU A 12 -30.88 -17.18 15.86
C LEU A 12 -31.92 -16.87 16.93
N ASP A 13 -32.68 -17.89 17.32
CA ASP A 13 -33.58 -17.79 18.46
C ASP A 13 -32.75 -17.84 19.75
N ALA A 14 -32.73 -16.73 20.49
CA ALA A 14 -31.98 -16.65 21.75
C ALA A 14 -32.71 -17.30 22.93
N GLU A 15 -33.97 -17.71 22.74
CA GLU A 15 -34.80 -18.38 23.74
C GLU A 15 -34.78 -19.91 23.61
N ASP A 16 -34.26 -20.44 22.49
CA ASP A 16 -34.02 -21.88 22.30
C ASP A 16 -32.82 -22.33 23.16
N ASP A 17 -33.04 -23.32 24.02
CA ASP A 17 -32.05 -23.79 25.01
C ASP A 17 -30.77 -24.33 24.33
N ASP A 18 -30.90 -25.05 23.21
CA ASP A 18 -29.76 -25.62 22.47
C ASP A 18 -28.92 -24.51 21.82
N ILE A 19 -29.58 -23.43 21.35
CA ILE A 19 -28.91 -22.26 20.76
C ILE A 19 -28.30 -21.37 21.86
N MET A 20 -28.99 -21.20 22.99
CA MET A 20 -28.56 -20.35 24.10
C MET A 20 -27.23 -20.85 24.69
N GLU A 21 -27.03 -22.16 24.79
CA GLU A 21 -25.79 -22.76 25.31
C GLU A 21 -24.55 -22.38 24.48
N VAL A 22 -24.71 -22.20 23.16
CA VAL A 22 -23.60 -21.91 22.24
C VAL A 22 -23.48 -20.43 21.86
N LEU A 23 -24.51 -19.61 22.12
CA LEU A 23 -24.51 -18.19 21.79
C LEU A 23 -23.51 -17.41 22.66
N THR A 24 -22.73 -16.53 22.03
CA THR A 24 -21.90 -15.60 22.81
C THR A 24 -22.76 -14.52 23.45
N SER A 25 -22.36 -14.07 24.64
CA SER A 25 -23.11 -13.06 25.39
C SER A 25 -23.32 -11.76 24.61
N PRO A 26 -24.41 -11.00 24.87
CA PRO A 26 -24.68 -9.72 24.21
C PRO A 26 -23.51 -8.73 24.29
N ALA A 27 -22.81 -8.68 25.44
CA ALA A 27 -21.61 -7.87 25.61
C ALA A 27 -20.46 -8.30 24.69
N SER A 28 -20.25 -9.60 24.52
CA SER A 28 -19.27 -10.15 23.58
C SER A 28 -19.64 -9.83 22.14
N ASN A 29 -20.91 -9.98 21.78
CA ASN A 29 -21.44 -9.62 20.47
C ASN A 29 -21.27 -8.13 20.13
N LYS A 30 -21.40 -7.25 21.13
CA LYS A 30 -21.10 -5.82 20.97
C LYS A 30 -19.61 -5.57 20.72
N ARG A 31 -18.73 -6.21 21.49
CA ARG A 31 -17.27 -6.13 21.29
C ARG A 31 -16.85 -6.66 19.92
N LEU A 32 -17.42 -7.78 19.49
CA LEU A 32 -17.15 -8.39 18.17
C LEU A 32 -17.53 -7.46 17.01
N ARG A 33 -18.63 -6.70 17.12
CA ARG A 33 -19.00 -5.69 16.12
C ARG A 33 -17.97 -4.56 16.03
N GLY A 34 -17.46 -4.10 17.18
CA GLY A 34 -16.37 -3.13 17.24
C GLY A 34 -15.12 -3.67 16.54
N LEU A 35 -14.66 -4.85 16.94
CA LEU A 35 -13.48 -5.50 16.35
C LEU A 35 -13.65 -5.75 14.85
N PHE A 36 -14.85 -6.13 14.40
CA PHE A 36 -15.12 -6.36 12.98
C PHE A 36 -15.00 -5.07 12.15
N LYS A 37 -15.36 -3.92 12.71
CA LYS A 37 -15.14 -2.63 12.05
C LYS A 37 -13.64 -2.36 11.88
N GLU A 38 -12.86 -2.56 12.93
CA GLU A 38 -11.40 -2.38 12.90
C GLU A 38 -10.72 -3.32 11.90
N LEU A 39 -11.17 -4.58 11.83
CA LEU A 39 -10.67 -5.55 10.85
C LEU A 39 -10.96 -5.13 9.41
N LYS A 40 -12.05 -4.39 9.15
CA LYS A 40 -12.33 -3.88 7.80
C LYS A 40 -11.35 -2.81 7.37
N ASP A 41 -10.92 -1.94 8.28
CA ASP A 41 -9.94 -0.90 7.97
C ASP A 41 -8.58 -1.55 7.63
N VAL A 42 -8.17 -2.56 8.40
CA VAL A 42 -6.99 -3.39 8.09
C VAL A 42 -7.14 -4.13 6.76
N GLU A 43 -8.31 -4.75 6.51
CA GLU A 43 -8.61 -5.44 5.24
C GLU A 43 -8.52 -4.49 4.05
N PHE A 44 -9.01 -3.26 4.19
CA PHE A 44 -8.96 -2.24 3.16
C PHE A 44 -7.51 -1.92 2.78
N VAL A 45 -6.67 -1.59 3.76
CA VAL A 45 -5.24 -1.32 3.53
C VAL A 45 -4.55 -2.53 2.91
N ALA A 46 -4.80 -3.74 3.43
CA ALA A 46 -4.21 -4.97 2.88
C ALA A 46 -4.60 -5.20 1.40
N LYS A 47 -5.84 -4.90 1.01
CA LYS A 47 -6.27 -4.98 -0.39
C LYS A 47 -5.65 -3.90 -1.26
N ALA A 48 -5.53 -2.68 -0.74
CA ALA A 48 -4.86 -1.60 -1.46
C ALA A 48 -3.40 -1.96 -1.78
N LEU A 49 -2.69 -2.56 -0.82
CA LEU A 49 -1.32 -3.06 -0.99
C LEU A 49 -1.18 -4.22 -1.99
N GLN A 50 -2.25 -4.98 -2.24
CA GLN A 50 -2.27 -6.05 -3.25
C GLN A 50 -2.52 -5.52 -4.66
N GLY A 51 -2.98 -4.26 -4.79
CA GLY A 51 -3.14 -3.58 -6.07
C GLY A 51 -1.80 -3.27 -6.74
N ARG A 52 -1.85 -2.89 -8.03
CA ARG A 52 -0.66 -2.51 -8.80
C ARG A 52 -0.46 -0.99 -8.95
N ASP A 53 -1.44 -0.20 -8.51
CA ASP A 53 -1.55 1.21 -8.87
C ASP A 53 -1.11 2.18 -7.76
N GLY A 54 -0.38 1.70 -6.75
CA GLY A 54 0.10 2.53 -5.63
C GLY A 54 1.62 2.70 -5.65
N ASP A 55 2.08 3.92 -5.43
CA ASP A 55 3.50 4.19 -5.21
C ASP A 55 3.87 4.18 -3.70
N LEU A 56 5.13 4.46 -3.40
CA LEU A 56 5.62 4.46 -2.02
C LEU A 56 4.98 5.54 -1.15
N GLN A 57 4.56 6.67 -1.72
CA GLN A 57 3.84 7.70 -0.99
C GLN A 57 2.44 7.21 -0.60
N ASP A 58 1.74 6.54 -1.52
CA ASP A 58 0.41 5.98 -1.25
C ASP A 58 0.47 4.92 -0.15
N VAL A 59 1.42 3.98 -0.25
CA VAL A 59 1.66 2.95 0.77
C VAL A 59 1.90 3.58 2.14
N ARG A 60 2.72 4.63 2.20
CA ARG A 60 3.04 5.31 3.46
C ARG A 60 1.85 6.07 4.02
N GLN A 61 1.05 6.70 3.16
CA GLN A 61 -0.20 7.34 3.57
C GLN A 61 -1.17 6.33 4.19
N TRP A 62 -1.37 5.16 3.57
CA TRP A 62 -2.24 4.12 4.11
C TRP A 62 -1.75 3.57 5.45
N PHE A 63 -0.43 3.40 5.61
CA PHE A 63 0.15 2.99 6.89
C PHE A 63 0.00 4.05 7.96
N ASP A 64 0.26 5.33 7.65
CA ASP A 64 0.11 6.44 8.61
C ASP A 64 -1.35 6.57 9.09
N GLU A 65 -2.32 6.41 8.18
CA GLU A 65 -3.75 6.38 8.52
C GLU A 65 -4.12 5.19 9.41
N LEU A 66 -3.57 4.00 9.10
CA LEU A 66 -3.81 2.81 9.91
C LEU A 66 -3.18 2.93 11.31
N ILE A 67 -2.00 3.54 11.43
CA ILE A 67 -1.34 3.85 12.70
C ILE A 67 -2.14 4.87 13.50
N ALA A 68 -2.68 5.91 12.85
CA ALA A 68 -3.53 6.90 13.52
C ALA A 68 -4.79 6.26 14.15
N LEU A 69 -5.35 5.24 13.50
CA LEU A 69 -6.46 4.45 14.04
C LEU A 69 -6.00 3.45 15.11
N LYS A 70 -4.80 2.89 14.95
CA LYS A 70 -4.25 1.81 15.78
C LYS A 70 -2.75 2.04 16.05
N PRO A 71 -2.42 2.86 17.06
CA PRO A 71 -1.03 3.24 17.35
C PRO A 71 -0.09 2.06 17.61
N GLN A 72 -0.63 0.93 18.08
CA GLN A 72 0.11 -0.32 18.27
C GLN A 72 0.79 -0.87 17.00
N PHE A 73 0.39 -0.45 15.80
CA PHE A 73 1.04 -0.86 14.55
C PHE A 73 2.31 -0.07 14.22
N GLU A 74 2.58 1.04 14.91
CA GLU A 74 3.74 1.90 14.64
C GLU A 74 5.07 1.11 14.68
N THR A 75 5.21 0.17 15.60
CA THR A 75 6.40 -0.68 15.75
C THR A 75 6.62 -1.64 14.58
N HIS A 76 5.59 -1.91 13.78
CA HIS A 76 5.61 -2.89 12.70
C HIS A 76 5.63 -2.26 11.31
N ILE A 77 4.89 -1.17 11.11
CA ILE A 77 4.70 -0.53 9.81
C ILE A 77 5.05 0.96 9.79
N GLY A 78 5.48 1.54 10.92
CA GLY A 78 5.96 2.92 10.98
C GLY A 78 7.19 3.15 10.09
N SER A 79 7.45 4.42 9.74
CA SER A 79 8.58 4.81 8.88
C SER A 79 9.97 4.47 9.44
N ARG A 80 10.05 4.19 10.75
CA ARG A 80 11.27 3.76 11.45
C ARG A 80 11.13 2.38 12.10
N ALA A 81 10.10 1.61 11.70
CA ALA A 81 9.94 0.25 12.19
C ALA A 81 11.16 -0.61 11.83
N GLU A 82 11.47 -1.63 12.63
CA GLU A 82 12.67 -2.46 12.49
C GLU A 82 12.77 -3.14 11.11
N ILE A 83 11.63 -3.44 10.49
CA ILE A 83 11.55 -4.03 9.15
C ILE A 83 12.01 -3.07 8.04
N VAL A 84 12.02 -1.75 8.29
CA VAL A 84 12.42 -0.74 7.33
C VAL A 84 13.94 -0.73 7.21
N HIS A 85 14.45 -1.32 6.14
CA HIS A 85 15.90 -1.47 5.91
C HIS A 85 16.66 -0.12 5.86
N SER A 86 16.07 0.90 5.23
CA SER A 86 16.66 2.24 5.16
C SER A 86 15.61 3.32 5.36
N PRO A 87 15.38 3.74 6.63
CA PRO A 87 14.35 4.73 6.96
C PRO A 87 14.53 6.07 6.25
N ASP A 88 15.79 6.53 6.10
CA ASP A 88 16.09 7.80 5.43
C ASP A 88 15.90 7.72 3.91
N PHE A 89 16.16 6.56 3.29
CA PHE A 89 15.85 6.34 1.88
C PHE A 89 14.35 6.40 1.63
N GLU A 90 13.57 5.63 2.39
CA GLU A 90 12.12 5.56 2.24
C GLU A 90 11.46 6.93 2.51
N SER A 91 11.85 7.60 3.60
CA SER A 91 11.37 8.96 3.92
C SER A 91 11.75 9.97 2.84
N GLY A 92 12.96 9.85 2.29
CA GLY A 92 13.43 10.66 1.17
C GLY A 92 12.56 10.46 -0.09
N CYS A 93 12.29 9.22 -0.48
CA CYS A 93 11.42 8.91 -1.62
C CYS A 93 10.02 9.49 -1.45
N VAL A 94 9.38 9.28 -0.29
CA VAL A 94 8.06 9.86 0.01
C VAL A 94 8.07 11.38 -0.12
N ARG A 95 9.14 12.03 0.36
CA ARG A 95 9.27 13.49 0.27
C ARG A 95 9.41 13.98 -1.18
N VAL A 96 10.16 13.25 -2.02
CA VAL A 96 10.30 13.55 -3.45
C VAL A 96 8.97 13.35 -4.18
N LEU A 97 8.27 12.24 -3.95
CA LEU A 97 6.94 11.97 -4.53
C LEU A 97 5.93 13.07 -4.16
N ARG A 98 6.02 13.63 -2.94
CA ARG A 98 5.23 14.78 -2.49
C ARG A 98 5.66 16.13 -3.10
N GLY A 99 6.66 16.15 -3.97
CA GLY A 99 7.21 17.36 -4.59
C GLY A 99 8.04 18.24 -3.65
N ARG A 100 8.50 17.72 -2.50
CA ARG A 100 9.20 18.50 -1.44
C ARG A 100 10.71 18.21 -1.38
N GLN A 101 11.32 17.98 -2.53
CA GLN A 101 12.74 17.65 -2.69
C GLN A 101 13.70 18.70 -2.12
N ASP A 102 13.29 19.97 -2.09
CA ASP A 102 14.02 21.08 -1.47
C ASP A 102 14.20 20.88 0.05
N ARG A 103 13.27 20.16 0.69
CA ARG A 103 13.25 19.90 2.14
C ARG A 103 13.92 18.59 2.54
N LEU A 104 14.65 17.94 1.64
CA LEU A 104 15.37 16.70 1.96
C LEU A 104 16.45 16.98 3.01
N THR A 105 16.51 16.13 4.05
CA THR A 105 17.58 16.17 5.05
C THR A 105 18.91 15.73 4.45
N ARG A 106 20.03 15.97 5.15
CA ARG A 106 21.35 15.50 4.70
C ARG A 106 21.39 13.96 4.57
N ALA A 107 20.75 13.25 5.51
CA ALA A 107 20.69 11.79 5.50
C ALA A 107 19.86 11.29 4.33
N GLU A 108 18.66 11.86 4.12
CA GLU A 108 17.80 11.54 2.96
C GLU A 108 18.52 11.82 1.63
N LYS A 109 19.20 12.97 1.49
CA LYS A 109 20.01 13.28 0.28
C LYS A 109 21.12 12.27 0.03
N THR A 110 21.80 11.84 1.10
CA THR A 110 22.88 10.85 1.00
C THR A 110 22.32 9.50 0.56
N ALA A 111 21.19 9.08 1.14
CA ALA A 111 20.53 7.81 0.83
C ALA A 111 19.97 7.78 -0.61
N LEU A 112 19.44 8.90 -1.10
CA LEU A 112 18.92 9.02 -2.47
C LEU A 112 20.01 9.26 -3.52
N GLY A 113 21.21 9.67 -3.12
CA GLY A 113 22.32 10.03 -4.01
C GLY A 113 22.58 9.02 -5.14
N PRO A 114 22.64 7.70 -4.88
CA PRO A 114 22.84 6.68 -5.91
C PRO A 114 21.75 6.62 -7.00
N PHE A 115 20.56 7.17 -6.73
CA PHE A 115 19.40 7.16 -7.63
C PHE A 115 19.18 8.50 -8.32
N ALA A 116 19.96 9.53 -7.99
CA ALA A 116 19.85 10.82 -8.64
C ALA A 116 20.37 10.71 -10.08
N LYS A 117 19.52 11.07 -11.06
CA LYS A 117 19.98 11.22 -12.44
C LYS A 117 20.97 12.38 -12.50
N LEU A 118 22.22 12.09 -12.89
CA LEU A 118 23.16 13.13 -13.24
C LEU A 118 22.62 13.84 -14.48
N ALA A 119 22.54 15.18 -14.45
CA ALA A 119 22.12 16.00 -15.59
C ALA A 119 23.02 15.80 -16.84
N VAL A 120 24.10 15.04 -16.73
CA VAL A 120 25.03 14.69 -17.82
C VAL A 120 24.42 13.69 -18.80
N ASP A 121 23.40 12.92 -18.40
CA ASP A 121 22.71 11.96 -19.29
C ASP A 121 21.53 12.57 -20.06
N ALA A 122 21.25 13.87 -19.91
CA ALA A 122 20.31 14.55 -20.80
C ALA A 122 20.86 14.67 -22.25
N THR A 123 22.13 14.33 -22.48
CA THR A 123 22.74 14.14 -23.81
C THR A 123 23.05 12.68 -24.14
N ALA A 124 22.72 11.73 -23.26
CA ALA A 124 22.60 10.34 -23.68
C ALA A 124 21.28 10.26 -24.43
N LYS A 125 21.38 10.17 -25.76
CA LYS A 125 20.26 9.96 -26.67
C LYS A 125 19.28 8.99 -26.02
N SER A 126 18.00 9.35 -26.00
CA SER A 126 16.94 8.37 -25.81
C SER A 126 17.24 7.16 -26.68
N ASP A 127 16.95 5.95 -26.20
CA ASP A 127 17.04 4.68 -26.92
C ASP A 127 16.05 4.64 -28.11
N ASP A 128 16.13 5.62 -29.00
CA ASP A 128 15.54 5.66 -30.34
C ASP A 128 16.16 4.54 -31.21
N GLU A 129 17.30 3.98 -30.82
CA GLU A 129 17.87 2.80 -31.47
C GLU A 129 16.97 1.57 -31.33
N ASP A 130 16.36 1.34 -30.18
CA ASP A 130 15.45 0.19 -29.97
C ASP A 130 14.13 0.37 -30.74
N LEU A 131 13.62 1.60 -30.82
CA LEU A 131 12.48 1.92 -31.68
C LEU A 131 12.83 1.75 -33.17
N SER A 132 14.07 2.10 -33.57
CA SER A 132 14.54 1.95 -34.96
C SER A 132 14.68 0.48 -35.40
N PHE A 133 15.07 -0.43 -34.50
CA PHE A 133 15.17 -1.85 -34.78
C PHE A 133 13.78 -2.48 -34.95
N VAL A 134 12.86 -2.13 -34.07
CA VAL A 134 11.47 -2.61 -34.13
C VAL A 134 10.73 -2.03 -35.35
N GLU A 135 10.96 -0.76 -35.70
CA GLU A 135 10.45 -0.17 -36.95
C GLU A 135 11.03 -0.84 -38.20
N GLY A 136 12.32 -1.17 -38.19
CA GLY A 136 12.98 -1.90 -39.28
C GLY A 136 12.35 -3.27 -39.54
N LEU A 137 12.10 -4.05 -38.49
CA LEU A 137 11.40 -5.34 -38.58
C LEU A 137 9.95 -5.17 -39.07
N ARG A 138 9.25 -4.15 -38.58
CA ARG A 138 7.86 -3.87 -38.95
C ARG A 138 7.73 -3.51 -40.44
N LYS A 139 8.66 -2.71 -40.96
CA LYS A 139 8.73 -2.32 -42.37
C LYS A 139 9.05 -3.52 -43.27
N ALA A 140 9.96 -4.41 -42.84
CA ALA A 140 10.25 -5.66 -43.54
C ALA A 140 9.05 -6.62 -43.55
N ALA A 141 8.21 -6.58 -42.50
CA ALA A 141 7.00 -7.39 -42.35
C ALA A 141 5.72 -6.76 -42.95
N GLY A 142 5.78 -5.54 -43.50
CA GLY A 142 4.63 -4.85 -44.10
C GLY A 142 3.54 -4.43 -43.12
N LEU A 143 3.85 -4.30 -41.82
CA LEU A 143 2.87 -3.96 -40.79
C LEU A 143 2.69 -2.43 -40.69
N PRO A 144 1.45 -1.90 -40.65
CA PRO A 144 1.19 -0.46 -40.56
C PRO A 144 1.61 0.09 -39.18
N ASN A 145 2.11 1.33 -39.11
CA ASN A 145 2.53 1.99 -37.85
C ASN A 145 1.36 2.23 -36.89
N PRO A 146 1.60 2.28 -35.56
CA PRO A 146 0.55 2.57 -34.59
C PRO A 146 0.17 4.05 -34.66
N LEU A 147 -1.11 4.34 -34.36
CA LEU A 147 -1.67 5.70 -34.25
C LEU A 147 -1.16 6.43 -33.01
#